data_AF-R8X6V7-F1
#
_entry.id   AF-R8X6V7-F1
#
_cell.length_a   1.000
_cell.length_b   1.000
_cell.length_c   1.000
_cell.angle_alpha   90.00
_cell.angle_beta   90.00
_cell.angle_gamma   90.00
#
_symmetry.space_group_name_H-M   'P 1'
#
loop_
_entity.id
_entity.type
_entity.pdbx_description
1 polymer ?
#
loop_
_entity_poly.entity_id
_entity_poly.type
_entity_poly.pdbx_seq_one_letter_code
_entity_poly.pdbx_strand_id
1 'polypeptide(L)'
;MGARYDSDVVAWASEQAALLRAGKLSQIDIENIAEEIEDVGKSEKRELASRMAVLLAHLLKWKFQPTHRGISWELTIKGQRDLIVRRLNKTPSAEKRVF
;
A
#
# COMPACT_ATOMS: atom_id res chain seq x y z
N MET A 1 -19.95 -4.34 -13.32
CA MET A 1 -18.77 -3.49 -13.57
C MET A 1 -19.03 -2.67 -14.82
N GLY A 2 -18.88 -1.34 -14.72
CA GLY A 2 -19.06 -0.43 -15.86
C GLY A 2 -17.79 -0.37 -16.70
N ALA A 3 -17.93 -0.39 -18.02
CA ALA A 3 -16.82 -0.51 -18.98
C ALA A 3 -15.66 0.48 -18.82
N ARG A 4 -15.88 1.62 -18.15
CA ARG A 4 -14.85 2.65 -17.90
C ARG A 4 -13.98 2.36 -16.67
N TYR A 5 -14.52 1.67 -15.66
CA TYR A 5 -13.76 1.22 -14.50
C TYR A 5 -12.68 0.21 -14.93
N ASP A 6 -13.09 -0.78 -15.72
CA ASP A 6 -12.20 -1.86 -16.17
C ASP A 6 -11.09 -1.39 -17.14
N SER A 7 -11.30 -0.26 -17.83
CA SER A 7 -10.37 0.25 -18.84
C SER A 7 -9.46 1.38 -18.34
N ASP A 8 -9.92 2.22 -17.43
CA ASP A 8 -9.18 3.39 -16.93
C ASP A 8 -9.64 3.81 -15.52
N VAL A 9 -9.10 3.09 -14.52
CA VAL A 9 -9.38 3.31 -13.10
C VAL A 9 -9.05 4.74 -12.66
N VAL A 10 -8.01 5.38 -13.23
CA VAL A 10 -7.58 6.73 -12.83
C VAL A 10 -8.58 7.78 -13.31
N ALA A 11 -9.03 7.68 -14.55
CA ALA A 11 -10.05 8.57 -15.09
C ALA A 11 -11.39 8.36 -14.36
N TRP A 12 -11.78 7.11 -14.12
CA TRP A 12 -12.98 6.76 -13.36
C TRP A 12 -12.92 7.34 -11.93
N ALA A 13 -11.83 7.14 -11.19
CA ALA A 13 -11.69 7.64 -9.82
C ALA A 13 -11.76 9.17 -9.75
N SER A 14 -11.18 9.86 -10.74
CA SER A 14 -11.25 11.31 -10.85
C SER A 14 -12.69 11.80 -11.08
N GLU A 15 -13.43 11.12 -11.94
CA GLU A 15 -14.84 11.40 -12.21
C GLU A 15 -15.72 11.16 -10.97
N GLN A 16 -15.57 10.02 -10.29
CA GLN A 16 -16.30 9.72 -9.06
C GLN A 16 -16.00 10.74 -7.95
N ALA A 17 -14.73 11.15 -7.80
CA ALA A 17 -14.35 12.18 -6.85
C ALA A 17 -14.98 13.54 -7.18
N ALA A 18 -15.13 13.89 -8.45
CA ALA A 18 -15.81 15.12 -8.87
C ALA A 18 -17.31 15.06 -8.55
N LEU A 19 -17.97 13.94 -8.81
CA LEU A 19 -19.39 13.73 -8.49
C LEU A 19 -19.65 13.80 -6.97
N LEU A 20 -18.79 13.17 -6.16
CA LEU A 20 -18.84 13.24 -4.70
C LEU A 20 -18.71 14.68 -4.20
N ARG A 21 -17.72 15.44 -4.69
CA ARG A 21 -17.55 16.86 -4.32
C ARG A 21 -18.72 17.74 -4.75
N ALA A 22 -19.37 17.40 -5.86
CA ALA A 22 -20.56 18.10 -6.36
C ALA A 22 -21.87 17.66 -5.67
N GLY A 23 -21.82 16.71 -4.73
CA GLY A 23 -23.00 16.19 -4.03
C GLY A 23 -23.95 15.36 -4.92
N LYS A 24 -23.50 14.91 -6.11
CA LYS A 24 -24.31 14.18 -7.08
C LYS A 24 -24.38 12.68 -6.75
N LEU A 25 -24.87 12.35 -5.56
CA LEU A 25 -24.86 10.98 -5.02
C LEU A 25 -25.69 9.98 -5.83
N SER A 26 -26.65 10.43 -6.64
CA SER A 26 -27.43 9.55 -7.54
C SER A 26 -26.66 9.10 -8.79
N GLN A 27 -25.49 9.70 -9.06
CA GLN A 27 -24.68 9.44 -10.25
C GLN A 27 -23.39 8.67 -9.92
N ILE A 28 -23.10 8.45 -8.64
CA ILE A 28 -21.88 7.74 -8.23
C ILE A 28 -22.07 6.24 -8.37
N ASP A 29 -20.97 5.57 -8.69
CA ASP A 29 -20.87 4.12 -8.80
C ASP A 29 -20.58 3.52 -7.42
N ILE A 30 -21.63 3.37 -6.59
CA ILE A 30 -21.52 3.02 -5.16
C ILE A 30 -20.82 1.68 -4.97
N GLU A 31 -21.13 0.69 -5.80
CA GLU A 31 -20.60 -0.66 -5.72
C GLU A 31 -19.08 -0.68 -5.93
N ASN A 32 -18.58 -0.08 -7.01
CA ASN A 32 -17.14 -0.04 -7.28
C ASN A 32 -16.40 0.88 -6.29
N ILE A 33 -17.04 1.95 -5.78
CA ILE A 33 -16.45 2.78 -4.71
C ILE A 33 -16.30 1.98 -3.41
N ALA A 34 -17.30 1.18 -3.04
CA ALA A 34 -17.23 0.33 -1.84
C ALA A 34 -16.11 -0.72 -1.96
N GLU A 35 -15.99 -1.36 -3.12
CA GLU A 35 -14.92 -2.31 -3.42
C GLU A 35 -13.53 -1.65 -3.29
N GLU A 36 -13.32 -0.48 -3.88
CA GLU A 36 -12.06 0.26 -3.76
C GLU A 36 -11.74 0.64 -2.31
N ILE A 37 -12.72 1.06 -1.52
CA ILE A 37 -12.51 1.38 -0.10
C ILE A 37 -12.09 0.14 0.70
N GLU A 38 -12.72 -1.02 0.46
CA GLU A 38 -12.32 -2.28 1.09
C GLU A 38 -10.91 -2.70 0.69
N ASP A 39 -10.56 -2.48 -0.58
CA ASP A 39 -9.28 -2.88 -1.15
C ASP A 39 -8.13 -1.98 -0.74
N VAL A 40 -8.36 -0.69 -0.47
CA VAL A 40 -7.36 0.20 0.14
C VAL A 40 -6.85 -0.40 1.47
N GLY A 41 -7.75 -0.91 2.32
CA GLY A 41 -7.35 -1.54 3.58
C GLY A 41 -6.53 -2.82 3.39
N LYS A 42 -6.85 -3.62 2.37
CA LYS A 42 -6.13 -4.87 2.06
C LYS A 42 -4.77 -4.59 1.40
N SER A 43 -4.68 -3.60 0.52
CA SER A 43 -3.45 -3.25 -0.20
C SER A 43 -2.39 -2.67 0.75
N GLU A 44 -2.80 -1.80 1.68
CA GLU A 44 -1.90 -1.25 2.72
C GLU A 44 -1.29 -2.35 3.60
N LYS A 45 -2.08 -3.35 3.99
CA LYS A 45 -1.60 -4.53 4.74
C LYS A 45 -0.64 -5.40 3.92
N ARG A 46 -1.01 -5.72 2.67
CA ARG A 46 -0.18 -6.53 1.76
C ARG A 46 1.18 -5.87 1.54
N GLU A 47 1.18 -4.56 1.36
CA GLU A 47 2.38 -3.77 1.15
C GLU A 47 3.28 -3.71 2.39
N LEU A 48 2.71 -3.55 3.59
CA LEU A 48 3.48 -3.67 4.84
C LEU A 48 4.10 -5.06 5.00
N ALA A 49 3.34 -6.12 4.76
CA ALA A 49 3.81 -7.49 4.84
C ALA A 49 4.95 -7.77 3.82
N SER A 50 4.80 -7.29 2.58
CA SER A 50 5.83 -7.39 1.54
C SER A 50 7.14 -6.73 1.97
N ARG A 51 7.07 -5.50 2.50
CA ARG A 51 8.25 -4.77 2.99
C ARG A 51 8.93 -5.47 4.17
N MET A 52 8.14 -5.99 5.10
CA MET A 52 8.67 -6.79 6.21
C MET A 52 9.37 -8.05 5.71
N ALA A 53 8.78 -8.77 4.75
CA ALA A 53 9.41 -9.97 4.17
C ALA A 53 10.76 -9.63 3.51
N VAL A 54 10.84 -8.54 2.74
CA VAL A 54 12.10 -8.09 2.13
C VAL A 54 13.13 -7.71 3.19
N LEU A 55 12.72 -6.98 4.24
CA LEU A 55 13.61 -6.59 5.34
C LEU A 55 14.16 -7.82 6.07
N LEU A 56 13.28 -8.76 6.44
CA LEU A 56 13.68 -10.00 7.13
C LEU A 56 14.63 -10.83 6.26
N ALA A 57 14.36 -10.98 4.97
CA ALA A 57 15.24 -11.67 4.04
C ALA A 57 16.64 -11.03 4.00
N HIS A 58 16.74 -9.70 3.93
CA HIS A 58 18.02 -9.00 3.91
C HIS A 58 18.75 -9.05 5.26
N LEU A 59 18.03 -9.00 6.39
CA LEU A 59 18.65 -9.18 7.71
C LEU A 59 19.20 -10.60 7.90
N LEU A 60 18.51 -11.62 7.40
CA LEU A 60 19.01 -13.00 7.40
C LEU A 60 20.25 -13.14 6.51
N LYS A 61 20.21 -12.62 5.28
CA LYS A 61 21.39 -12.57 4.39
C LYS A 61 22.55 -11.84 5.06
N TRP A 62 22.29 -10.70 5.71
CA TRP A 62 23.31 -9.95 6.44
C TRP A 62 23.94 -10.78 7.56
N LYS A 63 23.13 -11.49 8.34
CA LYS A 63 23.61 -12.32 9.46
C LYS A 63 24.44 -13.51 8.97
N PHE A 64 23.99 -14.21 7.94
CA PHE A 64 24.55 -15.51 7.54
C PHE A 64 25.48 -15.47 6.32
N GLN A 65 25.57 -14.34 5.60
CA GLN A 65 26.43 -14.18 4.43
C GLN A 65 27.35 -12.95 4.59
N PRO A 66 28.27 -12.96 5.58
CA PRO A 66 29.11 -11.80 5.90
C PRO A 66 30.01 -11.35 4.74
N THR A 67 30.43 -12.29 3.88
CA THR A 67 31.25 -12.03 2.68
C THR A 67 30.52 -11.25 1.59
N HIS A 68 29.20 -11.20 1.63
CA HIS A 68 28.36 -10.52 0.64
C HIS A 68 27.79 -9.19 1.16
N ARG A 69 28.20 -8.78 2.38
CA ARG A 69 27.81 -7.49 2.93
C ARG A 69 28.42 -6.38 2.09
N GLY A 70 27.57 -5.46 1.64
CA GLY A 70 27.98 -4.30 0.88
C GLY A 70 26.94 -3.19 0.97
N ILE A 71 27.32 -2.04 0.44
CA ILE A 71 26.53 -0.80 0.48
C ILE A 71 25.11 -1.03 -0.04
N SER A 72 24.94 -1.83 -1.10
CA SER A 72 23.62 -2.14 -1.65
C SER A 72 22.67 -2.80 -0.64
N TRP A 73 23.15 -3.76 0.15
CA TRP A 73 22.33 -4.45 1.15
C TRP A 73 22.01 -3.56 2.34
N GLU A 74 22.98 -2.76 2.77
CA GLU A 74 22.78 -1.78 3.84
C GLU A 74 21.72 -0.74 3.45
N LEU A 75 21.82 -0.19 2.23
CA LEU A 75 20.83 0.73 1.68
C LEU A 75 19.44 0.09 1.57
N THR A 76 19.37 -1.17 1.17
CA THR A 76 18.09 -1.90 1.12
C THR A 76 17.48 -2.04 2.52
N ILE A 77 18.26 -2.46 3.52
CA ILE A 77 17.79 -2.60 4.91
C ILE A 77 17.30 -1.25 5.44
N LYS A 78 18.09 -0.19 5.26
CA LYS A 78 17.73 1.17 5.70
C LYS A 78 16.46 1.65 5.01
N GLY A 79 16.40 1.52 3.68
CA GLY A 79 15.24 1.93 2.88
C GLY A 79 13.95 1.19 3.27
N GLN A 80 14.02 -0.12 3.52
CA GLN A 80 12.84 -0.86 3.98
C GLN A 80 12.38 -0.41 5.37
N ARG A 81 13.31 -0.19 6.31
CA ARG A 81 12.99 0.34 7.64
C ARG A 81 12.29 1.71 7.55
N ASP A 82 12.84 2.63 6.78
CA ASP A 82 12.26 3.96 6.60
C ASP A 82 10.86 3.90 5.98
N LEU A 83 10.65 3.04 4.99
CA LEU A 83 9.36 2.88 4.31
C LEU A 83 8.32 2.20 5.21
N ILE A 84 8.72 1.27 6.08
CA ILE A 84 7.86 0.66 7.09
C ILE A 84 7.41 1.72 8.10
N VAL A 85 8.35 2.49 8.68
CA VAL A 85 8.03 3.55 9.65
C VAL A 85 7.10 4.59 9.05
N ARG A 86 7.39 5.06 7.84
CA ARG A 86 6.51 6.01 7.13
C ARG A 86 5.09 5.49 6.94
N ARG A 87 4.93 4.18 6.71
CA ARG A 87 3.61 3.56 6.51
C ARG A 87 2.86 3.42 7.83
N LEU A 88 3.51 2.95 8.89
CA LEU A 88 2.92 2.85 10.23
C LEU A 88 2.43 4.23 10.72
N ASN A 89 3.21 5.29 10.52
CA ASN A 89 2.82 6.66 10.87
C ASN A 89 1.59 7.18 10.09
N LYS A 90 1.37 6.69 8.87
CA LYS A 90 0.21 7.07 8.03
C LYS A 90 -1.05 6.27 8.36
N THR A 91 -0.91 5.16 9.09
CA THR A 91 -2.03 4.29 9.44
C THR A 91 -1.97 3.93 10.92
N PRO A 92 -2.34 4.87 11.84
CA PRO A 92 -2.25 4.62 13.28
C PRO A 92 -3.08 3.41 13.76
N SER A 93 -4.14 3.07 13.03
CA SER A 93 -4.96 1.88 13.30
C SER A 93 -4.31 0.56 12.86
N ALA A 94 -3.28 0.58 12.01
CA ALA A 94 -2.53 -0.60 11.60
C ALA A 94 -1.50 -1.04 12.64
N GLU A 95 -0.92 -0.11 13.41
CA GLU A 95 0.00 -0.44 14.51
C GLU A 95 -0.63 -1.36 15.55
N LYS A 96 -1.93 -1.17 15.84
CA LYS A 96 -2.66 -1.95 16.87
C LYS A 96 -2.96 -3.40 16.50
N ARG A 97 -2.63 -3.84 15.28
CA ARG A 97 -3.02 -5.16 14.75
C ARG A 97 -1.84 -6.07 14.43
N VAL A 98 -0.61 -5.56 14.55
CA VAL A 98 0.63 -6.31 14.24
C VAL A 98 1.31 -6.83 15.53
N PHE A 99 0.74 -6.54 16.70
CA PHE A 99 1.16 -7.08 18.00
C PHE A 99 -0.04 -7.69 18.73
#